data_AF-A0A937JCK3-F1
#
_entry.id   AF-A0A937JCK3-F1
#
_cell.length_a   1.000
_cell.length_b   1.000
_cell.length_c   1.000
_cell.angle_alpha   90.00
_cell.angle_beta   90.00
_cell.angle_gamma   90.00
#
_symmetry.space_group_name_H-M   'P 1'
#
loop_
_entity.id
_entity.type
_entity.pdbx_description
1 polymer ?
#
loop_
_entity_poly.entity_id
_entity_poly.type
_entity_poly.pdbx_seq_one_letter_code
_entity_poly.pdbx_strand_id
1 'polypeptide(L)'
;MKKEEIELLLLKVVVNEEEALYMKIYRDGTLIRHGVGGLPQLGISAMSVFERSPCFETLLARIPDQLLEEPLHYTEETPNGALEYLLACYGVSANGETGEQAAWTRSTGIRFLLDAKTSFSHPVLGFLDHFVMDAAEISNEWYFDVMVHARYGALSSALPAQTMIAQPQTEEEVHTHFEHYINQMLQSARRWDMNAFAAGKTYSAGEETYTGVIQQDVQSFRIDFLPGPKAAGTQPPTEVPPKKKGWKFW
;
A
#
# COMPACT_ATOMS: atom_id res chain seq x y z
N MET A 1 10.43 24.91 3.55
CA MET A 1 9.80 24.66 2.22
C MET A 1 8.31 24.93 2.38
N LYS A 2 7.61 25.48 1.40
CA LYS A 2 6.16 25.68 1.49
C LYS A 2 5.40 24.48 0.94
N LYS A 3 4.17 24.22 1.41
CA LYS A 3 3.36 23.09 0.96
C LYS A 3 3.12 23.07 -0.54
N GLU A 4 2.88 24.25 -1.13
CA GLU A 4 2.68 24.40 -2.58
C GLU A 4 3.91 24.00 -3.41
N GLU A 5 5.10 23.92 -2.81
CA GLU A 5 6.33 23.49 -3.49
C GLU A 5 6.53 21.96 -3.46
N ILE A 6 5.81 21.24 -2.58
CA ILE A 6 6.01 19.80 -2.38
C ILE A 6 5.32 19.02 -3.49
N GLU A 7 6.06 18.16 -4.18
CA GLU A 7 5.55 17.31 -5.25
C GLU A 7 5.63 15.81 -4.95
N LEU A 8 6.39 15.44 -3.91
CA LEU A 8 6.56 14.06 -3.46
C LEU A 8 6.61 13.99 -1.94
N LEU A 9 5.80 13.10 -1.37
CA LEU A 9 5.94 12.60 -0.01
C LEU A 9 6.56 11.20 -0.05
N LEU A 10 7.69 11.03 0.63
CA LEU A 10 8.34 9.74 0.84
C LEU A 10 8.20 9.34 2.31
N LEU A 11 7.65 8.16 2.54
CA LEU A 11 7.44 7.59 3.86
C LEU A 11 8.20 6.28 3.99
N LYS A 12 8.89 6.10 5.11
CA LYS A 12 9.63 4.87 5.39
C LYS A 12 9.50 4.47 6.85
N VAL A 13 9.32 3.17 7.08
CA VAL A 13 9.50 2.51 8.38
C VAL A 13 10.46 1.35 8.19
N VAL A 14 11.57 1.35 8.93
CA VAL A 14 12.58 0.29 8.90
C VAL A 14 12.76 -0.28 10.30
N VAL A 15 12.80 -1.59 10.41
CA VAL A 15 13.09 -2.30 11.66
C VAL A 15 14.25 -3.26 11.40
N ASN A 16 15.39 -3.07 12.05
CA ASN A 16 16.58 -3.90 11.88
C ASN A 16 16.97 -4.12 10.41
N GLU A 17 17.04 -3.04 9.63
CA GLU A 17 17.33 -3.05 8.19
C GLU A 17 16.23 -3.62 7.27
N GLU A 18 15.16 -4.21 7.83
CA GLU A 18 13.99 -4.65 7.07
C GLU A 18 12.99 -3.51 6.87
N GLU A 19 12.53 -3.33 5.63
CA GLU A 19 11.54 -2.31 5.28
C GLU A 19 10.13 -2.81 5.59
N ALA A 20 9.58 -2.39 6.73
CA ALA A 20 8.20 -2.68 7.12
C ALA A 20 7.19 -1.89 6.27
N LEU A 21 7.57 -0.68 5.85
CA LEU A 21 6.80 0.15 4.93
C LEU A 21 7.73 1.07 4.15
N TYR A 22 7.48 1.16 2.84
CA TYR A 22 8.03 2.17 1.96
C TYR A 22 6.91 2.70 1.07
N MET A 23 6.75 4.02 1.03
CA MET A 23 5.78 4.67 0.15
C MET A 23 6.37 5.91 -0.51
N LYS A 24 6.06 6.09 -1.79
CA LYS A 24 6.19 7.38 -2.48
C LYS A 24 4.81 7.80 -2.97
N ILE A 25 4.45 9.04 -2.68
CA ILE A 25 3.15 9.60 -3.01
C ILE A 25 3.41 10.91 -3.73
N TYR A 26 3.15 10.92 -5.03
CA TYR A 26 3.37 12.05 -5.90
C TYR A 26 2.10 12.89 -6.04
N ARG A 27 2.29 14.21 -6.19
CA ARG A 27 1.22 15.17 -6.47
C ARG A 27 0.46 14.83 -7.75
N ASP A 28 1.16 14.30 -8.75
CA ASP A 28 0.60 14.00 -10.07
C ASP A 28 -0.36 12.80 -10.11
N GLY A 29 -0.50 12.04 -9.01
CA GLY A 29 -1.28 10.81 -9.02
C GLY A 29 -0.48 9.55 -8.77
N THR A 30 0.85 9.58 -8.92
CA THR A 30 1.66 8.38 -8.80
C THR A 30 1.76 7.92 -7.34
N LEU A 31 1.42 6.67 -7.09
CA LEU A 31 1.52 6.02 -5.80
C LEU A 31 2.39 4.77 -5.94
N ILE A 32 3.44 4.71 -5.13
CA ILE A 32 4.30 3.53 -4.99
C ILE A 32 4.22 3.08 -3.55
N ARG A 33 4.03 1.78 -3.34
CA ARG A 33 3.99 1.20 -2.01
C ARG A 33 4.58 -0.18 -1.97
N HIS A 34 5.16 -0.45 -0.83
CA HIS A 34 5.72 -1.73 -0.44
C HIS A 34 5.55 -1.86 1.08
N GLY A 35 4.92 -2.94 1.55
CA GLY A 35 4.69 -3.17 2.98
C GLY A 35 3.41 -2.53 3.54
N VAL A 36 3.11 -2.85 4.80
CA VAL A 36 1.94 -2.33 5.54
C VAL A 36 2.30 -1.78 6.93
N GLY A 37 3.59 -1.63 7.24
CA GLY A 37 4.08 -1.16 8.53
C GLY A 37 4.35 -2.28 9.55
N GLY A 38 4.28 -3.55 9.12
CA GLY A 38 4.60 -4.72 9.92
C GLY A 38 5.77 -5.52 9.35
N LEU A 39 6.27 -6.48 10.15
CA LEU A 39 7.27 -7.46 9.74
C LEU A 39 6.65 -8.87 9.65
N PRO A 40 7.24 -9.79 8.86
CA PRO A 40 8.44 -9.62 8.01
C PRO A 40 8.19 -8.75 6.78
N GLN A 41 9.27 -8.29 6.13
CA GLN A 41 9.15 -7.52 4.89
C GLN A 41 8.35 -8.27 3.81
N LEU A 42 7.43 -7.57 3.14
CA LEU A 42 6.64 -8.12 2.03
C LEU A 42 7.48 -8.11 0.74
N GLY A 43 7.36 -9.10 -0.14
CA GLY A 43 8.11 -9.15 -1.40
C GLY A 43 7.35 -8.55 -2.58
N ILE A 44 6.13 -8.07 -2.33
CA ILE A 44 5.21 -7.56 -3.35
C ILE A 44 5.12 -6.04 -3.20
N SER A 45 5.38 -5.32 -4.28
CA SER A 45 5.25 -3.86 -4.36
C SER A 45 4.53 -3.46 -5.63
N ALA A 46 3.99 -2.25 -5.65
CA ALA A 46 3.31 -1.74 -6.82
C ALA A 46 3.51 -0.25 -7.02
N MET A 47 3.36 0.16 -8.27
CA MET A 47 3.24 1.53 -8.72
C MET A 47 1.95 1.68 -9.53
N SER A 48 1.13 2.66 -9.18
CA SER A 48 -0.06 3.04 -9.96
C SER A 48 -0.08 4.53 -10.19
N VAL A 49 -0.67 4.96 -11.32
CA VAL A 49 -0.92 6.37 -11.62
C VAL A 49 -2.43 6.60 -11.58
N PHE A 50 -2.87 7.48 -10.68
CA PHE A 50 -4.27 7.91 -10.59
C PHE A 50 -4.42 9.27 -11.29
N GLU A 51 -5.54 9.55 -11.97
CA GLU A 51 -5.73 10.85 -12.64
C GLU A 51 -5.69 12.05 -11.68
N ARG A 52 -6.00 11.81 -10.39
CA ARG A 52 -5.74 12.71 -9.25
C ARG A 52 -5.44 11.86 -8.02
N SER A 53 -4.45 12.24 -7.21
CA SER A 53 -4.18 11.55 -5.94
C SER A 53 -4.98 12.19 -4.79
N PRO A 54 -6.14 11.63 -4.38
CA PRO A 54 -6.78 12.06 -3.14
C PRO A 54 -5.87 11.80 -1.93
N CYS A 55 -4.95 10.84 -2.04
CA CYS A 55 -3.99 10.51 -0.99
C CYS A 55 -3.00 11.65 -0.73
N PHE A 56 -2.42 12.23 -1.78
CA PHE A 56 -1.40 13.27 -1.67
C PHE A 56 -1.91 14.51 -0.94
N GLU A 57 -3.02 15.10 -1.41
CA GLU A 57 -3.58 16.32 -0.83
C GLU A 57 -4.08 16.10 0.61
N THR A 58 -4.70 14.95 0.87
CA THR A 58 -5.16 14.58 2.21
C THR A 58 -4.00 14.50 3.20
N LEU A 59 -2.87 13.90 2.80
CA LEU A 59 -1.69 13.79 3.65
C LEU A 59 -0.96 15.14 3.77
N LEU A 60 -0.76 15.87 2.68
CA LEU A 60 -0.10 17.18 2.68
C LEU A 60 -0.80 18.16 3.62
N ALA A 61 -2.14 18.19 3.64
CA ALA A 61 -2.92 19.05 4.51
C ALA A 61 -2.63 18.80 6.01
N ARG A 62 -2.22 17.58 6.36
CA ARG A 62 -1.96 17.16 7.74
C ARG A 62 -0.54 17.41 8.23
N ILE A 63 0.39 17.73 7.32
CA ILE A 63 1.76 18.11 7.71
C ILE A 63 1.71 19.54 8.30
N PRO A 64 2.12 19.76 9.56
CA PRO A 64 2.23 21.11 10.11
C PRO A 64 3.30 21.92 9.36
N ASP A 65 3.01 23.20 9.08
CA ASP A 65 3.95 24.07 8.34
C ASP A 65 5.28 24.21 9.07
N GLN A 66 5.26 24.21 10.42
CA GLN A 66 6.46 24.22 11.25
C GLN A 66 7.42 23.07 10.92
N LEU A 67 6.92 21.87 10.62
CA LEU A 67 7.77 20.72 10.27
C LEU A 67 8.44 20.84 8.90
N LEU A 68 7.92 21.72 8.03
CA LEU A 68 8.52 22.02 6.74
C LEU A 68 9.58 23.13 6.81
N GLU A 69 9.50 23.97 7.83
CA GLU A 69 10.43 25.07 8.14
C GLU A 69 11.58 24.60 9.03
N GLU A 70 11.28 23.73 10.00
CA GLU A 70 12.20 23.19 11.00
C GLU A 70 12.29 21.66 10.83
N PRO A 71 13.03 21.15 9.83
CA PRO A 71 13.21 19.71 9.68
C PRO A 71 13.92 19.14 10.91
N LEU A 72 13.52 17.92 11.29
CA LEU A 72 14.01 17.27 12.50
C LEU A 72 14.74 15.99 12.15
N HIS A 73 15.99 15.88 12.57
CA HIS A 73 16.77 14.66 12.43
C HIS A 73 17.28 14.24 13.80
N TYR A 74 16.82 13.09 14.27
CA TYR A 74 17.27 12.49 15.52
C TYR A 74 17.85 11.10 15.25
N THR A 75 19.00 10.83 15.85
CA THR A 75 19.67 9.53 15.81
C THR A 75 20.26 9.26 17.20
N GLU A 76 20.08 8.04 17.69
CA GLU A 76 20.76 7.50 18.85
C GLU A 76 21.47 6.18 18.52
N GLU A 77 22.29 5.68 19.44
CA GLU A 77 22.87 4.33 19.31
C GLU A 77 21.77 3.27 19.48
N THR A 78 21.80 2.22 18.67
CA THR A 78 20.74 1.20 18.60
C THR A 78 21.23 -0.21 18.99
N PRO A 79 21.79 -0.42 20.20
CA PRO A 79 22.36 -1.71 20.61
C PRO A 79 21.32 -2.84 20.74
N ASN A 80 20.03 -2.52 20.85
CA ASN A 80 18.93 -3.49 20.94
C ASN A 80 18.19 -3.69 19.61
N GLY A 81 18.72 -3.13 18.52
CA GLY A 81 18.05 -3.09 17.23
C GLY A 81 17.54 -1.69 16.89
N ALA A 82 17.42 -1.43 15.59
CA ALA A 82 17.12 -0.12 15.04
C ALA A 82 15.66 -0.03 14.60
N LEU A 83 14.99 1.08 14.94
CA LEU A 83 13.69 1.48 14.42
C LEU A 83 13.84 2.85 13.76
N GLU A 84 13.64 2.93 12.46
CA GLU A 84 13.69 4.17 11.69
C GLU A 84 12.30 4.56 11.21
N TYR A 85 11.91 5.80 11.47
CA TYR A 85 10.80 6.47 10.82
C TYR A 85 11.30 7.64 9.99
N LEU A 86 10.81 7.77 8.76
CA LEU A 86 11.15 8.86 7.85
C LEU A 86 9.89 9.40 7.17
N LEU A 87 9.75 10.72 7.20
CA LEU A 87 8.93 11.50 6.27
C LEU A 87 9.86 12.48 5.56
N ALA A 88 10.03 12.31 4.25
CA ALA A 88 10.75 13.27 3.42
C ALA A 88 9.79 13.89 2.41
N CYS A 89 9.85 15.22 2.28
CA CYS A 89 9.11 16.00 1.30
C CYS A 89 10.11 16.49 0.25
N TYR A 90 9.83 16.24 -1.02
CA TYR A 90 10.63 16.73 -2.13
C TYR A 90 9.81 17.68 -3.00
N GLY A 91 10.49 18.65 -3.60
CA GLY A 91 9.88 19.66 -4.44
C GLY A 91 10.90 20.37 -5.31
N VAL A 92 10.40 21.12 -6.29
CA VAL A 92 11.20 21.88 -7.28
C VAL A 92 12.15 20.98 -8.07
N SER A 93 11.78 20.70 -9.31
CA SER A 93 12.55 19.85 -10.21
C SER A 93 13.53 20.63 -11.09
N ALA A 94 14.81 20.21 -11.14
CA ALA A 94 15.84 20.85 -11.96
C ALA A 94 15.62 20.65 -13.47
N ASN A 95 15.06 19.51 -13.85
CA ASN A 95 14.81 19.15 -15.25
C ASN A 95 13.38 19.51 -15.71
N GLY A 96 12.56 20.11 -14.84
CA GLY A 96 11.17 20.47 -15.15
C GLY A 96 10.20 19.27 -15.21
N GLU A 97 10.70 18.06 -14.99
CA GLU A 97 9.90 16.83 -14.95
C GLU A 97 9.21 16.67 -13.58
N THR A 98 8.11 15.92 -13.56
CA THR A 98 7.41 15.47 -12.34
C THR A 98 7.58 13.95 -12.15
N GLY A 99 7.05 13.40 -11.05
CA GLY A 99 7.04 11.95 -10.84
C GLY A 99 8.43 11.34 -10.60
N GLU A 100 8.61 10.08 -11.00
CA GLU A 100 9.88 9.34 -10.85
C GLU A 100 11.04 9.89 -11.70
N GLN A 101 10.76 10.68 -12.74
CA GLN A 101 11.80 11.26 -13.62
C GLN A 101 12.32 12.62 -13.12
N ALA A 102 11.70 13.19 -12.08
CA ALA A 102 12.06 14.48 -11.54
C ALA A 102 13.42 14.48 -10.83
N ALA A 103 14.26 15.45 -11.18
CA ALA A 103 15.51 15.72 -10.48
C ALA A 103 15.27 16.73 -9.35
N TRP A 104 14.81 16.25 -8.20
CA TRP A 104 14.45 17.09 -7.06
C TRP A 104 15.63 17.90 -6.54
N THR A 105 15.45 19.23 -6.47
CA THR A 105 16.49 20.17 -6.00
C THR A 105 16.30 20.64 -4.58
N ARG A 106 15.10 20.44 -4.02
CA ARG A 106 14.80 20.80 -2.64
C ARG A 106 14.17 19.63 -1.92
N SER A 107 14.57 19.46 -0.66
CA SER A 107 13.96 18.51 0.26
C SER A 107 13.87 19.09 1.67
N THR A 108 12.91 18.60 2.43
CA THR A 108 12.79 18.81 3.88
C THR A 108 12.18 17.55 4.49
N GLY A 109 12.21 17.37 5.80
CA GLY A 109 11.63 16.18 6.39
C GLY A 109 11.98 15.93 7.85
N ILE A 110 11.47 14.81 8.33
CA ILE A 110 11.66 14.32 9.69
C ILE A 110 12.23 12.92 9.60
N ARG A 111 13.29 12.65 10.36
CA ARG A 111 13.86 11.33 10.53
C ARG A 111 14.13 11.06 12.00
N PHE A 112 13.65 9.92 12.49
CA PHE A 112 14.03 9.36 13.79
C PHE A 112 14.66 8.01 13.55
N LEU A 113 15.90 7.82 14.00
CA LEU A 113 16.55 6.52 14.14
C LEU A 113 16.69 6.24 15.64
N LEU A 114 15.93 5.25 16.12
CA LEU A 114 15.73 4.95 17.53
C LEU A 114 16.21 3.54 17.86
N ASP A 115 16.66 3.34 19.09
CA ASP A 115 16.85 2.01 19.66
C ASP A 115 15.47 1.37 19.91
N ALA A 116 15.35 0.06 19.67
CA ALA A 116 14.10 -0.66 19.89
C ALA A 116 13.59 -0.61 21.35
N LYS A 117 14.46 -0.27 22.31
CA LYS A 117 14.12 -0.06 23.72
C LYS A 117 14.29 1.39 24.16
N THR A 118 14.21 2.33 23.22
CA THR A 118 14.35 3.74 23.54
C THR A 118 13.35 4.20 24.60
N SER A 119 13.80 5.14 25.44
CA SER A 119 12.91 5.94 26.32
C SER A 119 12.67 7.34 25.76
N PHE A 120 13.20 7.62 24.57
CA PHE A 120 13.02 8.88 23.90
C PHE A 120 11.54 9.14 23.62
N SER A 121 11.07 10.31 24.02
CA SER A 121 9.69 10.74 23.84
C SER A 121 9.68 12.16 23.28
N HIS A 122 9.13 12.31 22.08
CA HIS A 122 8.99 13.60 21.42
C HIS A 122 7.63 13.68 20.70
N PRO A 123 6.88 14.80 20.80
CA PRO A 123 5.57 14.92 20.17
C PRO A 123 5.57 14.64 18.65
N VAL A 124 6.65 15.04 17.97
CA VAL A 124 6.81 14.81 16.52
C VAL A 124 6.98 13.32 16.18
N LEU A 125 7.52 12.50 17.09
CA LEU A 125 7.59 11.05 16.88
C LEU A 125 6.17 10.45 16.86
N GLY A 126 5.34 10.85 17.82
CA GLY A 126 3.93 10.45 17.84
C GLY A 126 3.18 10.90 16.59
N PHE A 127 3.39 12.14 16.14
CA PHE A 127 2.85 12.61 14.86
C PHE A 127 3.30 11.73 13.69
N LEU A 128 4.59 11.45 13.58
CA LEU A 128 5.16 10.72 12.45
C LEU A 128 4.63 9.29 12.36
N ASP A 129 4.56 8.58 13.49
CA ASP A 129 3.98 7.23 13.55
C ASP A 129 2.52 7.22 13.05
N HIS A 130 1.69 8.14 13.56
CA HIS A 130 0.30 8.26 13.10
C HIS A 130 0.22 8.62 11.62
N PHE A 131 1.02 9.60 11.16
CA PHE A 131 1.02 10.07 9.78
C PHE A 131 1.33 8.94 8.79
N VAL A 132 2.34 8.13 9.10
CA VAL A 132 2.74 6.99 8.30
C VAL A 132 1.63 5.93 8.24
N MET A 133 1.04 5.61 9.40
CA MET A 133 -0.03 4.63 9.48
C MET A 133 -1.31 5.09 8.76
N ASP A 134 -1.58 6.39 8.76
CA ASP A 134 -2.71 6.94 8.01
C ASP A 134 -2.47 6.91 6.50
N ALA A 135 -1.24 7.14 6.05
CA ALA A 135 -0.88 6.96 4.64
C ALA A 135 -1.05 5.50 4.18
N ALA A 136 -0.63 4.54 5.02
CA ALA A 136 -0.88 3.13 4.80
C ALA A 136 -2.39 2.85 4.74
N GLU A 137 -3.18 3.37 5.68
CA GLU A 137 -4.63 3.16 5.72
C GLU A 137 -5.36 3.69 4.49
N ILE A 138 -5.09 4.93 4.07
CA ILE A 138 -5.74 5.55 2.90
C ILE A 138 -5.41 4.78 1.60
N SER A 139 -4.27 4.09 1.55
CA SER A 139 -3.85 3.30 0.39
C SER A 139 -4.11 1.80 0.53
N ASN A 140 -4.69 1.33 1.64
CA ASN A 140 -4.86 -0.11 1.91
C ASN A 140 -5.79 -0.79 0.92
N GLU A 141 -6.88 -0.15 0.56
CA GLU A 141 -7.84 -0.73 -0.39
C GLU A 141 -7.19 -0.99 -1.76
N TRP A 142 -6.36 -0.06 -2.24
CA TRP A 142 -5.60 -0.22 -3.48
C TRP A 142 -4.52 -1.30 -3.34
N TYR A 143 -3.75 -1.26 -2.24
CA TYR A 143 -2.68 -2.23 -2.02
C TYR A 143 -3.23 -3.64 -1.80
N PHE A 144 -4.43 -3.79 -1.24
CA PHE A 144 -5.15 -5.06 -1.18
C PHE A 144 -5.40 -5.64 -2.58
N ASP A 145 -5.87 -4.82 -3.53
CA ASP A 145 -6.10 -5.26 -4.90
C ASP A 145 -4.80 -5.66 -5.62
N VAL A 146 -3.68 -5.00 -5.31
CA VAL A 146 -2.33 -5.39 -5.75
C VAL A 146 -1.99 -6.80 -5.22
N MET A 147 -2.18 -7.03 -3.92
CA MET A 147 -1.88 -8.32 -3.28
C MET A 147 -2.76 -9.45 -3.85
N VAL A 148 -4.04 -9.17 -4.10
CA VAL A 148 -4.97 -10.10 -4.75
C VAL A 148 -4.53 -10.42 -6.18
N HIS A 149 -4.16 -9.42 -6.97
CA HIS A 149 -3.65 -9.64 -8.31
C HIS A 149 -2.38 -10.49 -8.29
N ALA A 150 -1.42 -10.19 -7.41
CA ALA A 150 -0.18 -10.94 -7.29
C ALA A 150 -0.43 -12.42 -6.95
N ARG A 151 -1.32 -12.70 -5.97
CA ARG A 151 -1.59 -14.07 -5.50
C ARG A 151 -2.46 -14.90 -6.45
N TYR A 152 -3.45 -14.27 -7.08
CA TYR A 152 -4.51 -14.98 -7.80
C TYR A 152 -4.56 -14.68 -9.31
N GLY A 153 -3.74 -13.75 -9.81
CA GLY A 153 -3.81 -13.27 -11.19
C GLY A 153 -5.11 -12.53 -11.52
N ALA A 154 -5.88 -12.13 -10.51
CA ALA A 154 -7.19 -11.55 -10.65
C ALA A 154 -7.12 -10.02 -10.59
N LEU A 155 -7.37 -9.35 -11.73
CA LEU A 155 -7.30 -7.90 -11.86
C LEU A 155 -8.58 -7.23 -11.34
N SER A 156 -8.47 -6.44 -10.28
CA SER A 156 -9.57 -5.62 -9.75
C SER A 156 -9.98 -4.51 -10.74
N SER A 157 -11.29 -4.26 -10.85
CA SER A 157 -11.84 -3.12 -11.60
C SER A 157 -11.46 -1.76 -11.04
N ALA A 158 -11.00 -1.70 -9.78
CA ALA A 158 -10.52 -0.49 -9.13
C ALA A 158 -9.01 -0.25 -9.32
N LEU A 159 -8.27 -1.25 -9.83
CA LEU A 159 -6.83 -1.13 -10.07
C LEU A 159 -6.60 -0.38 -11.38
N PRO A 160 -5.82 0.73 -11.39
CA PRO A 160 -5.53 1.45 -12.63
C PRO A 160 -4.86 0.56 -13.68
N ALA A 161 -5.22 0.73 -14.95
CA ALA A 161 -4.70 -0.11 -16.04
C ALA A 161 -3.18 -0.02 -16.21
N GLN A 162 -2.56 1.11 -15.84
CA GLN A 162 -1.10 1.28 -15.91
C GLN A 162 -0.36 0.79 -14.65
N THR A 163 -1.02 0.00 -13.80
CA THR A 163 -0.39 -0.50 -12.57
C THR A 163 0.72 -1.49 -12.88
N MET A 164 1.89 -1.24 -12.32
CA MET A 164 3.03 -2.15 -12.36
C MET A 164 3.17 -2.83 -11.00
N ILE A 165 3.24 -4.16 -10.99
CA ILE A 165 3.42 -4.95 -9.79
C ILE A 165 4.77 -5.67 -9.88
N ALA A 166 5.62 -5.46 -8.88
CA ALA A 166 6.83 -6.25 -8.69
C ALA A 166 6.55 -7.29 -7.60
N GLN A 167 6.87 -8.54 -7.88
CA GLN A 167 6.61 -9.67 -7.00
C GLN A 167 7.71 -10.73 -7.16
N PRO A 168 7.82 -11.68 -6.21
CA PRO A 168 8.72 -12.82 -6.34
C PRO A 168 8.44 -13.66 -7.59
N GLN A 169 9.42 -14.46 -8.00
CA GLN A 169 9.34 -15.23 -9.24
C GLN A 169 8.54 -16.53 -9.10
N THR A 170 8.47 -17.08 -7.89
CA THR A 170 7.81 -18.37 -7.63
C THR A 170 6.44 -18.17 -6.99
N GLU A 171 5.52 -19.11 -7.26
CA GLU A 171 4.17 -19.07 -6.66
C GLU A 171 4.24 -19.25 -5.14
N GLU A 172 5.17 -20.08 -4.65
CA GLU A 172 5.37 -20.35 -3.23
C GLU A 172 5.82 -19.09 -2.46
N GLU A 173 6.74 -18.31 -3.02
CA GLU A 173 7.17 -17.04 -2.41
C GLU A 173 6.03 -16.01 -2.44
N VAL A 174 5.30 -15.90 -3.55
CA VAL A 174 4.13 -15.02 -3.65
C VAL A 174 3.08 -15.39 -2.60
N HIS A 175 2.81 -16.68 -2.42
CA HIS A 175 1.89 -17.18 -1.40
C HIS A 175 2.35 -16.83 0.00
N THR A 176 3.63 -17.06 0.32
CA THR A 176 4.23 -16.72 1.62
C THR A 176 4.08 -15.23 1.94
N HIS A 177 4.41 -14.35 0.98
CA HIS A 177 4.27 -12.92 1.18
C HIS A 177 2.81 -12.46 1.26
N PHE A 178 1.89 -13.13 0.57
CA PHE A 178 0.46 -12.90 0.72
C PHE A 178 -0.03 -13.29 2.12
N GLU A 179 0.41 -14.43 2.67
CA GLU A 179 0.08 -14.82 4.05
C GLU A 179 0.65 -13.85 5.08
N HIS A 180 1.89 -13.41 4.92
CA HIS A 180 2.49 -12.38 5.76
C HIS A 180 1.68 -11.07 5.72
N TYR A 181 1.28 -10.63 4.53
CA TYR A 181 0.40 -9.48 4.36
C TYR A 181 -0.90 -9.65 5.14
N ILE A 182 -1.63 -10.75 4.94
CA ILE A 182 -2.90 -11.02 5.63
C ILE A 182 -2.70 -11.03 7.15
N ASN A 183 -1.66 -11.70 7.65
CA ASN A 183 -1.35 -11.73 9.08
C ASN A 183 -1.08 -10.34 9.64
N GLN A 184 -0.29 -9.52 8.94
CA GLN A 184 -0.02 -8.14 9.34
C GLN A 184 -1.29 -7.28 9.32
N MET A 185 -2.17 -7.49 8.35
CA MET A 185 -3.45 -6.76 8.27
C MET A 185 -4.39 -7.14 9.43
N LEU A 186 -4.51 -8.45 9.75
CA LEU A 186 -5.37 -8.96 10.82
C LEU A 186 -4.87 -8.61 12.23
N GLN A 187 -3.54 -8.63 12.42
CA GLN A 187 -2.91 -8.37 13.72
C GLN A 187 -2.64 -6.88 13.96
N SER A 188 -2.86 -6.03 12.97
CA SER A 188 -2.72 -4.58 13.10
C SER A 188 -3.55 -4.04 14.26
N ALA A 189 -2.95 -3.18 15.08
CA ALA A 189 -3.64 -2.50 16.17
C ALA A 189 -4.85 -1.68 15.69
N ARG A 190 -4.87 -1.30 14.41
CA ARG A 190 -5.97 -0.57 13.77
C ARG A 190 -7.16 -1.45 13.36
N ARG A 191 -7.04 -2.78 13.45
CA ARG A 191 -8.10 -3.75 13.15
C ARG A 191 -8.77 -3.49 11.79
N TRP A 192 -7.97 -3.51 10.73
CA TRP A 192 -8.48 -3.24 9.39
C TRP A 192 -9.55 -4.25 8.97
N ASP A 193 -10.68 -3.74 8.47
CA ASP A 193 -11.78 -4.55 7.94
C ASP A 193 -11.56 -4.80 6.45
N MET A 194 -11.00 -5.96 6.11
CA MET A 194 -10.75 -6.31 4.72
C MET A 194 -12.05 -6.66 3.98
N ASN A 195 -13.16 -6.95 4.66
CA ASN A 195 -14.43 -7.21 3.97
C ASN A 195 -14.89 -6.00 3.15
N ALA A 196 -14.56 -4.79 3.62
CA ALA A 196 -14.84 -3.55 2.92
C ALA A 196 -14.04 -3.42 1.61
N PHE A 197 -12.85 -4.03 1.50
CA PHE A 197 -11.96 -3.81 0.37
C PHE A 197 -12.40 -4.49 -0.93
N ALA A 198 -13.24 -5.53 -0.88
CA ALA A 198 -13.81 -6.13 -2.10
C ALA A 198 -15.19 -5.53 -2.47
N ALA A 199 -15.75 -4.66 -1.62
CA ALA A 199 -17.11 -4.17 -1.80
C ALA A 199 -17.24 -3.35 -3.10
N GLY A 200 -18.21 -3.73 -3.93
CA GLY A 200 -18.50 -3.02 -5.19
C GLY A 200 -17.49 -3.26 -6.33
N LYS A 201 -16.51 -4.15 -6.13
CA LYS A 201 -15.49 -4.46 -7.14
C LYS A 201 -15.79 -5.73 -7.91
N THR A 202 -15.28 -5.79 -9.13
CA THR A 202 -15.22 -7.02 -9.92
C THR A 202 -13.77 -7.37 -10.19
N TYR A 203 -13.47 -8.66 -10.29
CA TYR A 203 -12.14 -9.18 -10.55
C TYR A 203 -12.13 -9.95 -11.85
N SER A 204 -11.19 -9.67 -12.73
CA SER A 204 -11.06 -10.34 -14.03
C SER A 204 -9.83 -11.27 -14.02
N ALA A 205 -10.01 -12.52 -14.43
CA ALA A 205 -8.92 -13.46 -14.67
C ALA A 205 -9.11 -14.10 -16.06
N GLY A 206 -8.25 -13.74 -17.00
CA GLY A 206 -8.46 -14.07 -18.41
C GLY A 206 -9.72 -13.40 -18.97
N GLU A 207 -10.62 -14.19 -19.56
CA GLU A 207 -11.89 -13.72 -20.13
C GLU A 207 -13.05 -13.75 -19.13
N GLU A 208 -12.83 -14.30 -17.92
CA GLU A 208 -13.87 -14.44 -16.91
C GLU A 208 -13.86 -13.26 -15.93
N THR A 209 -15.05 -12.85 -15.50
CA THR A 209 -15.25 -11.81 -14.47
C THR A 209 -15.96 -12.41 -13.26
N TYR A 210 -15.46 -12.06 -12.09
CA TYR A 210 -15.91 -12.55 -10.79
C TYR A 210 -16.26 -11.40 -9.85
N THR A 211 -17.08 -11.70 -8.86
CA THR A 211 -17.26 -10.89 -7.66
C THR A 211 -16.44 -11.51 -6.54
N GLY A 212 -15.60 -10.71 -5.88
CA GLY A 212 -14.85 -11.14 -4.70
C GLY A 212 -15.74 -11.11 -3.46
N VAL A 213 -15.79 -12.20 -2.71
CA VAL A 213 -16.44 -12.27 -1.40
C VAL A 213 -15.38 -12.61 -0.37
N ILE A 214 -15.14 -11.67 0.54
CA ILE A 214 -14.20 -11.84 1.63
C ILE A 214 -14.95 -12.40 2.84
N GLN A 215 -14.33 -13.38 3.47
CA GLN A 215 -14.70 -13.89 4.78
C GLN A 215 -13.52 -13.66 5.70
N GLN A 216 -13.73 -12.83 6.72
CA GLN A 216 -12.72 -12.50 7.71
C GLN A 216 -13.26 -12.76 9.11
N ASP A 217 -12.42 -13.37 9.95
CA ASP A 217 -12.54 -13.33 11.41
C ASP A 217 -11.20 -12.88 12.03
N VAL A 218 -11.06 -13.02 13.35
CA VAL A 218 -9.86 -12.57 14.10
C VAL A 218 -8.60 -13.37 13.73
N GLN A 219 -8.76 -14.59 13.24
CA GLN A 219 -7.69 -15.55 12.99
C GLN A 219 -7.61 -16.01 11.53
N SER A 220 -8.65 -15.78 10.73
CA SER A 220 -8.75 -16.29 9.38
C SER A 220 -9.18 -15.22 8.38
N PHE A 221 -8.69 -15.39 7.17
CA PHE A 221 -9.09 -14.63 6.00
C PHE A 221 -9.22 -15.59 4.83
N ARG A 222 -10.28 -15.41 4.04
CA ARG A 222 -10.48 -16.11 2.78
C ARG A 222 -11.16 -15.19 1.80
N ILE A 223 -10.74 -15.27 0.54
CA ILE A 223 -11.42 -14.66 -0.59
C ILE A 223 -11.97 -15.74 -1.51
N ASP A 224 -13.26 -15.65 -1.81
CA ASP A 224 -13.95 -16.49 -2.78
C ASP A 224 -14.31 -15.66 -4.02
N PHE A 225 -13.89 -16.14 -5.20
CA PHE A 225 -14.25 -15.53 -6.47
C PHE A 225 -15.51 -16.22 -7.03
N LEU A 226 -16.64 -15.56 -6.89
CA LEU A 226 -17.91 -16.06 -7.40
C LEU A 226 -18.14 -15.56 -8.83
N PRO A 227 -18.68 -16.37 -9.76
CA PRO A 227 -18.98 -15.89 -11.11
C PRO A 227 -19.83 -14.63 -11.08
N GLY A 228 -19.34 -13.56 -11.73
CA GLY A 228 -20.05 -12.30 -11.80
C GLY A 228 -21.33 -12.41 -12.64
N PRO A 229 -22.25 -11.43 -12.56
CA PRO A 229 -23.34 -11.34 -13.53
C PRO A 229 -22.72 -11.24 -14.94
N LYS A 230 -23.03 -12.21 -15.81
CA LYS A 230 -22.59 -12.17 -17.21
C LYS A 230 -22.97 -10.82 -17.80
N ALA A 231 -22.02 -10.14 -18.43
CA ALA A 231 -22.30 -8.97 -19.25
C ALA A 231 -23.48 -9.32 -20.19
N ALA A 232 -24.55 -8.55 -20.13
CA ALA A 232 -25.74 -8.76 -20.95
C ALA A 232 -25.37 -8.53 -22.42
N GLY A 233 -24.93 -9.57 -23.12
CA GLY A 233 -24.39 -9.42 -24.47
C GLY A 233 -24.25 -10.70 -25.30
N THR A 234 -24.66 -11.86 -24.81
CA THR A 234 -24.70 -13.08 -25.65
C THR A 234 -25.80 -14.01 -25.16
N GLN A 235 -26.87 -14.13 -25.95
CA GLN A 235 -27.90 -15.15 -25.77
C GLN A 235 -27.25 -16.54 -25.83
N PRO A 236 -27.57 -17.48 -24.93
CA PRO A 236 -27.07 -18.84 -25.03
C PRO A 236 -27.90 -19.63 -26.05
N PRO A 237 -27.27 -20.49 -26.90
CA PRO A 237 -27.99 -21.64 -27.42
C PRO A 237 -28.25 -22.59 -26.25
N THR A 238 -29.50 -23.01 -26.15
CA THR A 238 -30.04 -23.93 -25.16
C THR A 238 -29.30 -25.27 -25.24
N GLU A 239 -28.43 -25.59 -24.27
CA GLU A 239 -28.01 -26.97 -24.03
C GLU A 239 -27.58 -27.16 -22.56
N VAL A 240 -27.93 -28.34 -22.04
CA VAL A 240 -28.04 -28.73 -20.63
C VAL A 240 -26.78 -28.44 -19.81
N PRO A 241 -26.87 -27.89 -18.58
CA PRO A 241 -25.69 -27.57 -17.80
C PRO A 241 -25.03 -28.84 -17.23
N PRO A 242 -23.74 -29.11 -17.51
CA PRO A 242 -22.99 -30.08 -16.73
C PRO A 242 -22.76 -29.50 -15.32
N LYS A 243 -22.85 -30.35 -14.29
CA LYS A 243 -22.57 -30.02 -12.88
C LYS A 243 -21.20 -29.34 -12.77
N LYS A 244 -21.17 -28.01 -12.59
CA LYS A 244 -19.94 -27.25 -12.36
C LYS A 244 -19.40 -27.54 -10.96
N LYS A 245 -18.21 -28.14 -10.89
CA LYS A 245 -17.39 -28.18 -9.68
C LYS A 245 -16.97 -26.74 -9.35
N GLY A 246 -17.43 -26.21 -8.23
CA GLY A 246 -16.83 -25.02 -7.65
C GLY A 246 -15.36 -25.29 -7.35
N TRP A 247 -14.48 -24.40 -7.81
CA TRP A 247 -13.07 -24.49 -7.45
C TRP A 247 -12.92 -24.00 -6.01
N LYS A 248 -12.40 -24.87 -5.15
CA LYS A 248 -11.94 -24.53 -3.81
C LYS A 248 -10.42 -24.60 -3.86
N PHE A 249 -9.75 -23.49 -3.61
CA PHE A 249 -8.34 -23.54 -3.22
C PHE A 249 -8.29 -23.70 -1.69
N TRP A 250 -7.46 -24.63 -1.25
CA TRP A 250 -7.14 -24.89 0.16
C TRP A 250 -5.85 -24.17 0.50
#